data_AF-A0AA91DFF4-F1
#
_entry.id   AF-A0AA91DFF4-F1
#
_cell.length_a   1.000
_cell.length_b   1.000
_cell.length_c   1.000
_cell.angle_alpha   90.00
_cell.angle_beta   90.00
_cell.angle_gamma   90.00
#
_symmetry.space_group_name_H-M   'P 1'
#
loop_
_entity.id
_entity.type
_entity.pdbx_description
1 polymer ?
#
loop_
_entity_poly.entity_id
_entity_poly.type
_entity_poly.pdbx_seq_one_letter_code
_entity_poly.pdbx_strand_id
1 'polypeptide(L)'
;MKTINQPSVGATPAEISAVRYLNQYRCPYCQTEWEDGWDCACNDRCPDCNKEIEPYESALIEGEAAETELPAEEPASAKVTAAAGTRFFVVSYEIDYVHRVSVGITADSPEAAQQLAEQAFNDATIWDDTNAMPLLSDEYHELEGESLVWECVAVEQWPEPDHSVRQLKKEQAAMQVCRGLVEAYQQGETNGGSIDWEDVDQLIPLAFQALGKPVAEIQS
;
A
#
# COMPACT_ATOMS: atom_id res chain seq x y z
N MET A 1 52.51 -24.31 -16.01
CA MET A 1 51.40 -25.09 -15.44
C MET A 1 50.22 -24.14 -15.28
N LYS A 2 49.10 -24.46 -15.97
CA LYS A 2 47.68 -24.15 -15.66
C LYS A 2 47.30 -22.68 -15.34
N THR A 3 46.32 -21.99 -15.94
CA THR A 3 45.23 -22.24 -16.93
C THR A 3 44.57 -20.85 -17.14
N ILE A 4 44.36 -20.35 -18.37
CA ILE A 4 43.05 -20.19 -19.05
C ILE A 4 41.94 -19.57 -18.17
N ASN A 5 41.48 -18.34 -18.45
CA ASN A 5 40.25 -18.01 -19.22
C ASN A 5 39.85 -16.51 -19.12
N GLN A 6 39.42 -15.93 -20.25
CA GLN A 6 38.47 -14.79 -20.34
C GLN A 6 37.08 -15.19 -19.76
N PRO A 7 36.04 -14.32 -19.62
CA PRO A 7 35.89 -12.94 -20.10
C PRO A 7 35.33 -11.94 -19.05
N SER A 8 35.27 -10.68 -19.51
CA SER A 8 34.46 -9.56 -19.01
C SER A 8 33.02 -9.93 -18.64
N VAL A 9 32.54 -9.42 -17.50
CA VAL A 9 31.12 -9.11 -17.28
C VAL A 9 31.06 -7.78 -16.53
N GLY A 10 30.77 -6.71 -17.27
CA GLY A 10 30.16 -5.53 -16.69
C GLY A 10 28.75 -5.91 -16.28
N ALA A 11 28.41 -5.68 -15.01
CA ALA A 11 27.02 -5.72 -14.58
C ALA A 11 26.41 -4.37 -14.93
N THR A 12 25.56 -4.36 -15.95
CA THR A 12 24.58 -3.32 -16.21
C THR A 12 23.69 -3.14 -14.97
N PRO A 13 23.17 -1.92 -14.69
CA PRO A 13 22.06 -1.77 -13.76
C PRO A 13 20.94 -2.67 -14.28
N ALA A 14 20.44 -3.58 -13.43
CA ALA A 14 19.11 -4.11 -13.65
C ALA A 14 18.17 -2.91 -13.45
N GLU A 15 17.82 -2.24 -14.55
CA GLU A 15 16.71 -1.31 -14.59
C GLU A 15 15.46 -2.11 -14.24
N ILE A 16 15.08 -2.07 -12.97
CA ILE A 16 13.69 -2.32 -12.59
C ILE A 16 12.94 -1.11 -13.11
N SER A 17 12.64 -1.12 -14.42
CA SER A 17 11.58 -0.30 -14.99
C SER A 17 10.28 -0.82 -14.39
N ALA A 18 9.97 -0.39 -13.17
CA ALA A 18 8.68 -0.63 -12.55
C ALA A 18 7.65 0.08 -13.42
N VAL A 19 6.97 -0.70 -14.27
CA VAL A 19 5.86 -0.20 -15.07
C VAL A 19 4.82 0.33 -14.09
N ARG A 20 4.55 1.63 -14.12
CA ARG A 20 3.51 2.26 -13.30
C ARG A 20 2.30 2.60 -14.16
N TYR A 21 1.12 2.42 -13.60
CA TYR A 21 -0.17 2.75 -14.19
C TYR A 21 -0.78 3.93 -13.43
N LEU A 22 -1.24 4.95 -14.14
CA LEU A 22 -2.17 5.94 -13.62
C LEU A 22 -3.58 5.39 -13.83
N ASN A 23 -4.18 4.91 -12.74
CA ASN A 23 -5.52 4.35 -12.73
C ASN A 23 -6.53 5.48 -12.48
N GLN A 24 -7.58 5.53 -13.28
CA GLN A 24 -8.69 6.47 -13.14
C GLN A 24 -9.93 5.73 -12.64
N TYR A 25 -10.56 6.26 -11.60
CA TYR A 25 -11.69 5.63 -10.91
C TYR A 25 -12.89 6.58 -10.90
N ARG A 26 -14.09 6.00 -10.98
CA ARG A 26 -15.37 6.71 -10.81
C ARG A 26 -16.30 5.84 -9.98
N CYS A 27 -16.65 6.31 -8.78
CA CYS A 27 -17.59 5.61 -7.93
C CYS A 27 -19.02 5.70 -8.50
N PRO A 28 -19.69 4.58 -8.85
CA PRO A 28 -21.05 4.62 -9.37
C PRO A 28 -22.10 5.01 -8.31
N TYR A 29 -21.75 4.94 -7.02
CA TYR A 29 -22.66 5.19 -5.91
C TYR A 29 -22.75 6.66 -5.52
N CYS A 30 -21.60 7.32 -5.34
CA CYS A 30 -21.51 8.72 -4.92
C CYS A 30 -20.93 9.66 -5.99
N GLN A 31 -20.58 9.13 -7.18
CA GLN A 31 -20.09 9.89 -8.34
C GLN A 31 -18.71 10.55 -8.16
N THR A 32 -18.01 10.26 -7.06
CA THR A 32 -16.65 10.71 -6.81
C THR A 32 -15.69 10.11 -7.83
N GLU A 33 -14.85 10.96 -8.41
CA GLU A 33 -13.78 10.57 -9.32
C GLU A 33 -12.44 10.83 -8.65
N TRP A 34 -11.49 9.94 -8.87
CA TRP A 34 -10.12 10.09 -8.41
C TRP A 34 -9.17 9.31 -9.32
N GLU A 35 -7.89 9.60 -9.21
CA GLU A 35 -6.82 8.89 -9.88
C GLU A 35 -5.76 8.47 -8.85
N ASP A 36 -5.12 7.33 -9.06
CA ASP A 36 -3.98 6.92 -8.26
C ASP A 36 -2.97 6.12 -9.08
N GLY A 37 -1.70 6.22 -8.67
CA GLY A 37 -0.56 5.63 -9.36
C GLY A 37 -0.15 4.30 -8.73
N TRP A 38 -0.34 3.20 -9.45
CA TRP A 38 -0.07 1.84 -9.00
C TRP A 38 0.96 1.16 -9.90
N ASP A 39 1.54 0.06 -9.45
CA ASP A 39 2.32 -0.86 -10.29
C ASP A 39 1.42 -1.83 -11.11
N CYS A 40 0.11 -1.82 -10.85
CA CYS A 40 -0.93 -2.62 -11.51
C CYS A 40 -2.24 -1.85 -11.70
N ALA A 41 -3.13 -2.33 -12.59
CA ALA A 41 -4.50 -1.83 -12.72
C ALA A 41 -5.41 -2.39 -11.61
N CYS A 42 -5.11 -2.04 -10.36
CA CYS A 42 -5.74 -2.61 -9.17
C CYS A 42 -6.99 -1.81 -8.72
N ASN A 43 -7.96 -2.49 -8.09
CA ASN A 43 -9.15 -1.87 -7.50
C ASN A 43 -8.77 -0.93 -6.35
N ASP A 44 -9.57 0.11 -6.13
CA ASP A 44 -9.36 1.06 -5.02
C ASP A 44 -10.67 1.39 -4.29
N ARG A 45 -10.59 1.85 -3.04
CA ARG A 45 -11.76 2.23 -2.25
C ARG A 45 -12.09 3.70 -2.46
N CYS A 46 -13.34 3.96 -2.83
CA CYS A 46 -13.84 5.31 -3.02
C CYS A 46 -13.59 6.18 -1.76
N PRO A 47 -12.94 7.35 -1.90
CA PRO A 47 -12.56 8.17 -0.76
C PRO A 47 -13.77 8.75 -0.01
N ASP A 48 -14.95 8.80 -0.64
CA ASP A 48 -16.16 9.34 -0.02
C ASP A 48 -17.04 8.26 0.64
N CYS A 49 -17.28 7.12 -0.03
CA CYS A 49 -18.21 6.10 0.46
C CYS A 49 -17.55 4.75 0.79
N ASN A 50 -16.23 4.65 0.65
CA ASN A 50 -15.39 3.48 0.98
C ASN A 50 -15.75 2.16 0.26
N LYS A 51 -16.57 2.24 -0.80
CA LYS A 51 -16.88 1.09 -1.66
C LYS A 51 -15.70 0.80 -2.57
N GLU A 52 -15.44 -0.48 -2.81
CA GLU A 52 -14.41 -0.94 -3.75
C GLU A 52 -14.85 -0.68 -5.18
N ILE A 53 -13.99 -0.02 -5.94
CA ILE A 53 -14.23 0.44 -7.31
C ILE A 53 -13.05 0.00 -8.19
N GLU A 54 -13.36 -0.65 -9.31
CA GLU A 54 -12.36 -0.96 -10.33
C GLU A 54 -12.01 0.29 -11.15
N PRO A 55 -10.75 0.44 -11.61
CA PRO A 55 -10.40 1.54 -12.49
C PRO A 55 -11.10 1.37 -13.83
N TYR A 56 -11.66 2.46 -14.37
CA TYR A 56 -12.28 2.44 -15.70
C TYR A 56 -11.26 2.71 -16.81
N GLU A 57 -10.09 3.28 -16.48
CA GLU A 57 -8.99 3.52 -17.39
C GLU A 57 -7.65 3.38 -16.65
N SER A 58 -6.65 2.76 -17.29
CA SER A 58 -5.30 2.60 -16.75
C SER A 58 -4.28 3.00 -17.82
N ALA A 59 -3.62 4.13 -17.64
CA ALA A 59 -2.60 4.64 -18.56
C ALA A 59 -1.20 4.28 -18.06
N LEU A 60 -0.31 3.85 -18.96
CA LEU A 60 1.10 3.64 -18.62
C LEU A 60 1.77 5.00 -18.34
N ILE A 61 2.47 5.08 -17.22
CA ILE A 61 3.35 6.19 -16.90
C ILE A 61 4.72 5.81 -17.50
N GLU A 62 5.01 6.32 -18.69
CA GLU A 62 6.32 6.11 -19.33
C GLU A 62 7.42 6.74 -18.47
N GLY A 63 8.37 5.92 -18.01
CA GLY A 63 9.65 6.41 -17.52
C GLY A 63 10.47 6.91 -18.71
N GLU A 64 11.09 8.09 -18.59
CA GLU A 64 11.96 8.68 -19.61
C GLU A 64 13.05 7.69 -20.06
N ALA A 65 12.80 6.99 -21.17
CA ALA A 65 13.77 6.12 -21.82
C ALA A 65 14.72 7.01 -22.66
N ALA A 66 15.87 7.36 -22.10
CA ALA A 66 16.94 7.99 -22.85
C ALA A 66 17.62 6.95 -23.76
N GLU A 67 17.32 7.02 -25.06
CA GLU A 67 18.08 6.32 -26.10
C GLU A 67 19.55 6.77 -26.08
N THR A 68 20.53 5.89 -25.82
CA THR A 68 21.90 6.15 -26.32
C THR A 68 22.76 4.89 -26.48
N GLU A 69 23.41 4.85 -27.65
CA GLU A 69 24.31 3.83 -28.17
C GLU A 69 25.66 3.74 -27.40
N LEU A 70 26.23 2.54 -27.34
CA LEU A 70 27.57 2.22 -26.80
C LEU A 70 28.70 2.84 -27.68
N PRO A 71 29.86 3.26 -27.14
CA PRO A 71 30.96 2.29 -26.96
C PRO A 71 32.07 2.56 -25.89
N ALA A 72 32.65 1.44 -25.44
CA ALA A 72 34.08 1.12 -25.23
C ALA A 72 35.02 1.93 -24.29
N GLU A 73 35.43 1.21 -23.23
CA GLU A 73 36.75 1.12 -22.55
C GLU A 73 37.23 2.17 -21.52
N GLU A 74 37.71 1.62 -20.39
CA GLU A 74 38.37 2.22 -19.20
C GLU A 74 39.70 1.45 -18.95
N PRO A 75 40.62 1.81 -18.01
CA PRO A 75 40.56 2.87 -16.99
C PRO A 75 41.89 3.63 -16.76
N ALA A 76 41.87 4.68 -15.93
CA ALA A 76 43.03 5.06 -15.13
C ALA A 76 42.64 5.61 -13.74
N SER A 77 42.93 4.77 -12.74
CA SER A 77 43.12 5.04 -11.31
C SER A 77 43.27 6.50 -10.88
N ALA A 78 42.32 6.98 -10.06
CA ALA A 78 42.56 8.08 -9.13
C ALA A 78 41.80 7.83 -7.82
N LYS A 79 42.57 7.72 -6.72
CA LYS A 79 42.06 7.73 -5.35
C LYS A 79 41.25 9.00 -5.11
N VAL A 80 39.98 8.87 -4.72
CA VAL A 80 39.21 9.96 -4.12
C VAL A 80 38.69 9.49 -2.77
N THR A 81 39.19 10.13 -1.71
CA THR A 81 38.63 10.10 -0.38
C THR A 81 37.25 10.76 -0.43
N ALA A 82 36.19 9.96 -0.48
CA ALA A 82 34.82 10.46 -0.43
C ALA A 82 34.47 10.85 1.01
N ALA A 83 34.02 12.11 1.15
CA ALA A 83 33.39 12.60 2.36
C ALA A 83 32.20 11.69 2.72
N ALA A 84 31.97 11.48 4.03
CA ALA A 84 30.87 10.69 4.56
C ALA A 84 29.53 11.41 4.33
N GLY A 85 29.03 11.38 3.09
CA GLY A 85 27.63 11.67 2.80
C GLY A 85 26.75 10.52 3.30
N THR A 86 25.61 10.84 3.89
CA THR A 86 24.59 9.85 4.26
C THR A 86 24.18 9.09 3.00
N ARG A 87 24.30 7.76 3.02
CA ARG A 87 23.81 6.89 1.94
C ARG A 87 22.44 6.37 2.33
N PHE A 88 21.48 6.43 1.42
CA PHE A 88 20.16 5.85 1.62
C PHE A 88 20.12 4.42 1.07
N PHE A 89 19.32 3.58 1.71
CA PHE A 89 19.08 2.21 1.29
C PHE A 89 17.60 1.90 1.44
N VAL A 90 17.06 1.12 0.51
CA VAL A 90 15.79 0.42 0.64
C VAL A 90 16.11 -1.04 0.95
N VAL A 91 15.52 -1.55 2.03
CA VAL A 91 15.70 -2.94 2.46
C VAL A 91 14.33 -3.60 2.49
N SER A 92 14.20 -4.69 1.75
CA SER A 92 12.97 -5.47 1.62
C SER A 92 13.25 -6.93 2.02
N TYR A 93 12.18 -7.63 2.37
CA TYR A 93 12.20 -9.08 2.44
C TYR A 93 10.92 -9.66 1.85
N GLU A 94 11.01 -10.87 1.33
CA GLU A 94 9.86 -11.67 0.86
C GLU A 94 9.80 -12.97 1.66
N ILE A 95 8.58 -13.44 1.94
CA ILE A 95 8.32 -14.69 2.64
C ILE A 95 7.03 -15.33 2.11
N ASP A 96 7.05 -16.64 1.92
CA ASP A 96 5.86 -17.39 1.50
C ASP A 96 4.87 -17.53 2.67
N TYR A 97 3.59 -17.30 2.40
CA TYR A 97 2.51 -17.48 3.36
C TYR A 97 1.30 -18.17 2.75
N VAL A 98 0.49 -18.79 3.60
CA VAL A 98 -0.85 -19.30 3.31
C VAL A 98 -1.88 -18.31 3.81
N HIS A 99 -2.69 -17.80 2.88
CA HIS A 99 -3.90 -17.06 3.21
C HIS A 99 -5.04 -18.04 3.50
N ARG A 100 -5.58 -18.04 4.72
CA ARG A 100 -6.68 -18.90 5.14
C ARG A 100 -7.88 -18.05 5.57
N VAL A 101 -8.89 -18.05 4.71
CA VAL A 101 -10.19 -17.40 4.98
C VAL A 101 -11.22 -18.46 5.35
N SER A 102 -11.98 -18.21 6.42
CA SER A 102 -13.12 -19.03 6.82
C SER A 102 -14.37 -18.16 6.88
N VAL A 103 -15.47 -18.62 6.27
CA VAL A 103 -16.78 -17.95 6.29
C VAL A 103 -17.86 -18.89 6.82
N GLY A 104 -18.90 -18.33 7.43
CA GLY A 104 -20.09 -19.09 7.82
C GLY A 104 -21.02 -19.25 6.63
N ILE A 105 -21.49 -20.45 6.33
CA ILE A 105 -22.45 -20.70 5.26
C ILE A 105 -23.55 -21.63 5.74
N THR A 106 -24.80 -21.22 5.49
CA THR A 106 -25.97 -22.08 5.68
C THR A 106 -26.38 -22.66 4.32
N ALA A 107 -26.30 -23.98 4.17
CA ALA A 107 -26.70 -24.68 2.95
C ALA A 107 -27.21 -26.09 3.28
N ASP A 108 -27.92 -26.69 2.33
CA ASP A 108 -28.51 -28.03 2.48
C ASP A 108 -27.48 -29.16 2.38
N SER A 109 -26.28 -28.90 1.84
CA SER A 109 -25.18 -29.86 1.76
C SER A 109 -23.80 -29.17 1.77
N PRO A 110 -22.71 -29.90 2.07
CA PRO A 110 -21.34 -29.39 1.97
C PRO A 110 -20.98 -28.87 0.57
N GLU A 111 -21.43 -29.54 -0.48
CA GLU A 111 -21.17 -29.16 -1.87
C GLU A 111 -21.87 -27.85 -2.22
N ALA A 112 -23.12 -27.68 -1.76
CA ALA A 112 -23.85 -26.42 -1.92
C ALA A 112 -23.17 -25.28 -1.14
N ALA A 113 -22.68 -25.56 0.08
CA ALA A 113 -21.93 -24.58 0.86
C ALA A 113 -20.64 -24.14 0.14
N GLN A 114 -19.90 -25.10 -0.43
CA GLN A 114 -18.69 -24.82 -1.19
C GLN A 114 -18.98 -23.97 -2.43
N GLN A 115 -20.05 -24.29 -3.19
CA GLN A 115 -20.44 -23.52 -4.37
C GLN A 115 -20.82 -22.08 -4.01
N LEU A 116 -21.51 -21.87 -2.89
CA LEU A 116 -21.83 -20.53 -2.40
C LEU A 116 -20.56 -19.74 -2.02
N ALA A 117 -19.59 -20.38 -1.36
CA ALA A 117 -18.31 -19.75 -1.03
C ALA A 117 -17.52 -19.38 -2.29
N GLU A 118 -17.41 -20.30 -3.24
CA GLU A 118 -16.66 -20.12 -4.48
C GLU A 118 -17.28 -19.00 -5.34
N GLN A 119 -18.61 -18.96 -5.42
CA GLN A 119 -19.30 -17.86 -6.10
C GLN A 119 -19.02 -16.52 -5.42
N ALA A 120 -19.13 -16.44 -4.09
CA ALA A 120 -18.84 -15.22 -3.35
C ALA A 120 -17.37 -14.77 -3.48
N PHE A 121 -16.43 -15.71 -3.59
CA PHE A 121 -15.02 -15.40 -3.86
C PHE A 121 -14.85 -14.80 -5.27
N ASN A 122 -15.45 -15.43 -6.29
CA ASN A 122 -15.38 -14.96 -7.67
C ASN A 122 -16.08 -13.60 -7.87
N ASP A 123 -17.13 -13.34 -7.10
CA ASP A 123 -17.86 -12.06 -7.09
C ASP A 123 -17.19 -11.00 -6.20
N ALA A 124 -16.07 -11.32 -5.56
CA ALA A 124 -15.34 -10.48 -4.61
C ALA A 124 -16.16 -10.02 -3.38
N THR A 125 -17.21 -10.76 -3.02
CA THR A 125 -18.09 -10.44 -1.87
C THR A 125 -17.82 -11.31 -0.63
N ILE A 126 -16.93 -12.30 -0.73
CA ILE A 126 -16.68 -13.26 0.38
C ILE A 126 -16.14 -12.59 1.65
N TRP A 127 -15.55 -11.39 1.53
CA TRP A 127 -14.98 -10.61 2.65
C TRP A 127 -15.93 -9.57 3.25
N ASP A 128 -17.18 -9.46 2.76
CA ASP A 128 -18.11 -8.39 3.15
C ASP A 128 -18.65 -8.49 4.59
N ASP A 129 -18.35 -9.57 5.31
CA ASP A 129 -18.81 -9.87 6.69
C ASP A 129 -20.31 -9.60 6.88
N THR A 130 -21.14 -10.36 6.16
CA THR A 130 -22.60 -10.19 6.21
C THR A 130 -23.25 -11.15 7.20
N ASN A 131 -24.43 -10.82 7.72
CA ASN A 131 -25.18 -11.76 8.59
C ASN A 131 -25.48 -13.12 7.92
N ALA A 132 -25.60 -13.15 6.59
CA ALA A 132 -25.88 -14.38 5.84
C ALA A 132 -24.61 -15.21 5.56
N MET A 133 -23.46 -14.54 5.46
CA MET A 133 -22.15 -15.13 5.25
C MET A 133 -21.12 -14.38 6.11
N PRO A 134 -21.07 -14.65 7.43
CA PRO A 134 -20.18 -13.94 8.33
C PRO A 134 -18.73 -14.34 8.07
N LEU A 135 -17.82 -13.38 8.12
CA LEU A 135 -16.38 -13.64 8.05
C LEU A 135 -15.93 -14.18 9.41
N LEU A 136 -15.52 -15.45 9.45
CA LEU A 136 -15.16 -16.12 10.71
C LEU A 136 -13.67 -15.97 11.02
N SER A 137 -12.82 -16.01 9.98
CA SER A 137 -11.39 -15.80 10.12
C SER A 137 -10.79 -15.31 8.81
N ASP A 138 -9.79 -14.42 8.91
CA ASP A 138 -8.92 -14.00 7.82
C ASP A 138 -7.48 -14.06 8.34
N GLU A 139 -6.81 -15.19 8.10
CA GLU A 139 -5.53 -15.52 8.72
C GLU A 139 -4.41 -15.69 7.68
N TYR A 140 -3.21 -15.28 8.06
CA TYR A 140 -1.99 -15.42 7.28
C TYR A 140 -1.04 -16.30 8.08
N HIS A 141 -0.63 -17.43 7.51
CA HIS A 141 0.28 -18.38 8.14
C HIS A 141 1.56 -18.46 7.32
N GLU A 142 2.71 -18.18 7.91
CA GLU A 142 4.00 -18.40 7.25
C GLU A 142 4.16 -19.89 6.92
N LEU A 143 4.65 -20.20 5.72
CA LEU A 143 4.99 -21.58 5.38
C LEU A 143 6.25 -22.00 6.16
N GLU A 144 6.20 -23.14 6.85
CA GLU A 144 7.36 -23.69 7.57
C GLU A 144 8.51 -24.00 6.59
N GLY A 145 9.67 -23.37 6.79
CA GLY A 145 10.88 -23.56 5.96
C GLY A 145 11.77 -22.32 5.89
N GLU A 146 12.77 -22.33 4.99
CA GLU A 146 13.56 -21.16 4.63
C GLU A 146 12.98 -20.51 3.36
N SER A 147 11.93 -19.69 3.50
CA SER A 147 11.35 -18.87 2.40
C SER A 147 11.69 -17.39 2.51
N LEU A 148 12.37 -16.97 3.59
CA LEU A 148 12.73 -15.57 3.83
C LEU A 148 13.93 -15.14 2.96
N VAL A 149 13.67 -14.26 2.00
CA VAL A 149 14.70 -13.68 1.12
C VAL A 149 14.85 -12.20 1.42
N TRP A 150 16.08 -11.73 1.64
CA TRP A 150 16.40 -10.32 1.87
C TRP A 150 16.95 -9.66 0.61
N GLU A 151 16.56 -8.41 0.39
CA GLU A 151 17.13 -7.55 -0.63
C GLU A 151 17.50 -6.19 -0.04
N CYS A 152 18.58 -5.59 -0.55
CA CYS A 152 19.03 -4.26 -0.15
C CYS A 152 19.55 -3.50 -1.37
N VAL A 153 18.94 -2.35 -1.65
CA VAL A 153 19.24 -1.50 -2.79
C VAL A 153 19.68 -0.12 -2.28
N ALA A 154 20.84 0.34 -2.73
CA ALA A 154 21.29 1.71 -2.46
C ALA A 154 20.50 2.70 -3.32
N VAL A 155 20.03 3.80 -2.73
CA VAL A 155 19.23 4.81 -3.42
C VAL A 155 19.77 6.22 -3.14
N GLU A 156 19.53 7.14 -4.06
CA GLU A 156 19.90 8.55 -3.89
C GLU A 156 18.95 9.28 -2.93
N GLN A 157 17.68 8.88 -2.92
CA GLN A 157 16.63 9.36 -2.04
C GLN A 157 15.62 8.22 -1.79
N TRP A 158 14.87 8.29 -0.69
CA TRP A 158 13.81 7.31 -0.46
C TRP A 158 12.67 7.47 -1.47
N PRO A 159 12.06 6.35 -1.94
CA PRO A 159 10.86 6.43 -2.75
C PRO A 159 9.71 7.02 -1.94
N GLU A 160 8.72 7.60 -2.64
CA GLU A 160 7.46 7.98 -2.01
C GLU A 160 6.78 6.76 -1.37
N PRO A 161 6.10 6.93 -0.21
CA PRO A 161 5.39 5.83 0.42
C PRO A 161 4.35 5.19 -0.49
N ASP A 162 4.35 3.86 -0.53
CA ASP A 162 3.35 3.07 -1.24
C ASP A 162 1.92 3.37 -0.74
N HIS A 163 0.92 3.05 -1.58
CA HIS A 163 -0.49 3.14 -1.21
C HIS A 163 -0.80 2.46 0.14
N SER A 164 -0.27 1.25 0.38
CA SER A 164 -0.46 0.53 1.65
C SER A 164 -0.02 1.35 2.86
N VAL A 165 1.10 2.08 2.75
CA VAL A 165 1.61 2.97 3.82
C VAL A 165 0.76 4.23 3.94
N ARG A 166 0.31 4.81 2.83
CA ARG A 166 -0.61 5.97 2.82
C ARG A 166 -1.94 5.61 3.49
N GLN A 167 -2.51 4.45 3.14
CA GLN A 167 -3.75 3.93 3.71
C GLN A 167 -3.60 3.58 5.20
N LEU A 168 -2.49 2.92 5.59
CA LEU A 168 -2.18 2.67 6.99
C LEU A 168 -2.15 3.96 7.82
N LYS A 169 -1.54 5.03 7.29
CA LYS A 169 -1.52 6.35 7.96
C LYS A 169 -2.90 6.97 8.08
N LYS A 170 -3.78 6.82 7.07
CA LYS A 170 -5.18 7.28 7.12
C LYS A 170 -5.96 6.53 8.21
N GLU A 171 -5.83 5.22 8.27
CA GLU A 171 -6.50 4.37 9.28
C GLU A 171 -6.01 4.65 10.71
N GLN A 172 -4.70 4.85 10.88
CA GLN A 172 -4.13 5.26 12.17
C GLN A 172 -4.67 6.62 12.61
N ALA A 173 -4.73 7.60 11.69
CA ALA A 173 -5.31 8.91 11.98
C ALA A 173 -6.80 8.80 12.34
N ALA A 174 -7.58 7.99 11.61
CA ALA A 174 -8.99 7.76 11.91
C ALA A 174 -9.18 7.18 13.31
N MET A 175 -8.37 6.18 13.69
CA MET A 175 -8.43 5.58 15.01
C MET A 175 -8.00 6.55 16.12
N GLN A 176 -7.00 7.41 15.86
CA GLN A 176 -6.60 8.46 16.79
C GLN A 176 -7.71 9.48 17.02
N VAL A 177 -8.43 9.89 15.97
CA VAL A 177 -9.62 10.76 16.09
C VAL A 177 -10.69 10.10 16.95
N CYS A 178 -11.01 8.83 16.70
CA CYS A 178 -11.99 8.10 17.51
C CYS A 178 -11.61 8.06 19.00
N ARG A 179 -10.33 7.78 19.31
CA ARG A 179 -9.82 7.79 20.69
C ARG A 179 -9.91 9.17 21.32
N GLY A 180 -9.43 10.20 20.60
CA GLY A 180 -9.46 11.58 21.07
C GLY A 180 -10.89 12.09 21.33
N LEU A 181 -11.86 11.73 20.50
CA LEU A 181 -13.27 12.09 20.72
C LEU A 181 -13.83 11.47 22.00
N VAL A 182 -13.49 10.21 22.27
CA VAL A 182 -13.89 9.54 23.52
C VAL A 182 -13.22 10.20 24.73
N GLU A 183 -11.93 10.53 24.63
CA GLU A 183 -11.18 11.22 25.69
C GLU A 183 -11.75 12.62 25.96
N ALA A 184 -12.02 13.42 24.92
CA ALA A 184 -12.64 14.74 25.03
C ALA A 184 -14.02 14.67 25.70
N TYR A 185 -14.83 13.67 25.35
CA TYR A 185 -16.11 13.41 26.00
C TYR A 185 -15.94 13.09 27.50
N GLN A 186 -15.03 12.17 27.83
CA GLN A 186 -14.76 11.77 29.22
C GLN A 186 -14.20 12.92 30.06
N GLN A 187 -13.37 13.79 29.47
CA GLN A 187 -12.83 14.97 30.12
C GLN A 187 -13.93 16.01 30.39
N GLY A 188 -14.84 16.23 29.43
CA GLY A 188 -16.03 17.06 29.62
C GLY A 188 -16.89 16.58 30.78
N GLU A 189 -17.19 15.27 30.84
CA GLU A 189 -17.94 14.68 31.97
C GLU A 189 -17.22 14.85 33.30
N THR A 190 -15.89 14.65 33.33
CA THR A 190 -15.06 14.83 34.54
C THR A 190 -15.07 16.27 35.04
N ASN A 191 -15.09 17.23 34.12
CA ASN A 191 -15.18 18.66 34.41
C ASN A 191 -16.60 19.11 34.79
N GLY A 192 -17.58 18.19 34.78
CA GLY A 192 -18.99 18.48 35.08
C GLY A 192 -19.70 19.28 33.98
N GLY A 193 -19.16 19.25 32.76
CA GLY A 193 -19.61 20.03 31.60
C GLY A 193 -19.79 19.19 30.34
N SER A 194 -19.88 19.87 29.20
CA SER A 194 -19.83 19.24 27.88
C SER A 194 -18.38 19.18 27.38
N ILE A 195 -18.19 18.65 26.17
CA ILE A 195 -16.90 18.63 25.48
C ILE A 195 -16.36 20.07 25.35
N ASP A 196 -15.05 20.24 25.59
CA ASP A 196 -14.34 21.47 25.26
C ASP A 196 -14.04 21.50 23.75
N TRP A 197 -14.32 22.63 23.11
CA TRP A 197 -14.03 22.79 21.67
C TRP A 197 -12.53 22.74 21.39
N GLU A 198 -11.68 23.16 22.33
CA GLU A 198 -10.23 23.05 22.16
C GLU A 198 -9.77 21.59 22.03
N ASP A 199 -10.44 20.65 22.72
CA ASP A 199 -10.14 19.21 22.61
C ASP A 199 -10.56 18.67 21.24
N VAL A 200 -11.64 19.17 20.65
CA VAL A 200 -12.11 18.78 19.31
C VAL A 200 -11.23 19.38 18.22
N ASP A 201 -10.87 20.66 18.37
CA ASP A 201 -10.05 21.39 17.40
C ASP A 201 -8.68 20.72 17.19
N GLN A 202 -8.11 20.12 18.25
CA GLN A 202 -6.87 19.35 18.18
C GLN A 202 -6.99 18.08 17.31
N LEU A 203 -8.20 17.54 17.13
CA LEU A 203 -8.45 16.32 16.34
C LEU A 203 -8.71 16.62 14.87
N ILE A 204 -9.07 17.86 14.53
CA ILE A 204 -9.43 18.25 13.15
C ILE A 204 -8.32 17.96 12.14
N PRO A 205 -7.03 18.28 12.39
CA PRO A 205 -5.96 17.93 11.45
C PRO A 205 -5.84 16.42 11.20
N LEU A 206 -6.03 15.60 12.25
CA LEU A 206 -6.01 14.13 12.13
C LEU A 206 -7.23 13.63 11.35
N ALA A 207 -8.39 14.27 11.50
CA ALA A 207 -9.58 13.93 10.74
C ALA A 207 -9.39 14.24 9.24
N PHE A 208 -8.78 15.37 8.89
CA PHE A 208 -8.44 15.67 7.49
C PHE A 208 -7.42 14.69 6.92
N GLN A 209 -6.40 14.34 7.70
CA GLN A 209 -5.43 13.32 7.32
C GLN A 209 -6.11 11.96 7.08
N ALA A 210 -7.03 11.55 7.94
CA ALA A 210 -7.80 10.31 7.79
C ALA A 210 -8.62 10.29 6.49
N LEU A 211 -9.20 11.43 6.12
CA LEU A 211 -9.96 11.60 4.88
C LEU A 211 -9.09 11.78 3.63
N GLY A 212 -7.75 11.80 3.77
CA GLY A 212 -6.84 12.05 2.66
C GLY A 212 -6.94 13.48 2.09
N LYS A 213 -7.48 14.43 2.86
CA LYS A 213 -7.67 15.82 2.43
C LYS A 213 -6.47 16.68 2.82
N PRO A 214 -6.04 17.63 1.96
CA PRO A 214 -4.96 18.53 2.30
C PRO A 214 -5.37 19.47 3.44
N VAL A 215 -4.48 19.61 4.43
CA VAL A 215 -4.64 20.49 5.61
C VAL A 215 -4.83 21.97 5.23
N ALA A 216 -4.56 22.35 3.97
CA ALA A 216 -4.67 23.71 3.45
C ALA A 216 -6.10 24.27 3.35
N GLU A 217 -7.15 23.47 3.52
CA GLU A 217 -8.56 23.96 3.51
C GLU A 217 -8.99 24.62 4.84
N ILE A 218 -8.09 24.76 5.83
CA ILE A 218 -8.40 25.27 7.18
C ILE A 218 -8.48 26.83 7.25
N GLN A 219 -8.30 27.55 6.15
CA GLN A 219 -8.44 29.01 6.11
C GLN A 219 -9.37 29.49 4.99
N SER A 220 -10.69 29.35 5.19
CA SER A 220 -11.70 30.21 4.57
C SER A 220 -12.94 30.31 5.45
#